data_AF-A0A916WZ36-F1
#
_entry.id   AF-A0A916WZ36-F1
#
_cell.length_a   1.000
_cell.length_b   1.000
_cell.length_c   1.000
_cell.angle_alpha   90.00
_cell.angle_beta   90.00
_cell.angle_gamma   90.00
#
_symmetry.space_group_name_H-M   'P 1'
#
loop_
_entity.id
_entity.type
_entity.pdbx_description
1 polymer ?
#
loop_
_entity_poly.entity_id
_entity_poly.type
_entity_poly.pdbx_seq_one_letter_code
_entity_poly.pdbx_strand_id
1 'polypeptide(L)'
;MNRSKNIRLVGFVSALGVSAALVAAASSGTGAYFTDSASGHVSGTSGSLALSTGPTAIDFTGLNPGVDKSQKVDFSVKSGSTTNADIWLVFDASTAGYGNFTGATDAGGTAYDGVTGGGLGQYGHFKLASPAGNFESYNLQLPTVADATQPYTSTGSANTCTVNKYGHGGSSTQHTVGDGTDIAECGVPAAILLKGNLAPGVAASATITFGITGKAQTQNTVWANVGYKIVATQPGVAPTGPTW
;
A
#
# COMPACT_ATOMS: atom_id res chain seq x y z
N MET A 1 0.65 32.32 -60.96
CA MET A 1 0.99 31.33 -59.91
C MET A 1 0.46 31.78 -58.54
N ASN A 2 -0.48 31.00 -57.99
CA ASN A 2 -0.79 30.72 -56.58
C ASN A 2 -0.34 31.69 -55.47
N ARG A 3 -1.25 32.51 -54.93
CA ARG A 3 -1.14 33.09 -53.56
C ARG A 3 -2.22 32.58 -52.59
N SER A 4 -3.28 31.94 -53.10
CA SER A 4 -4.42 31.47 -52.31
C SER A 4 -4.23 30.12 -51.61
N LYS A 5 -3.16 29.38 -51.92
CA LYS A 5 -2.89 28.06 -51.30
C LYS A 5 -2.10 28.13 -49.99
N ASN A 6 -1.32 29.20 -49.76
CA ASN A 6 -0.44 29.29 -48.58
C ASN A 6 -1.18 29.80 -47.32
N ILE A 7 -2.25 30.58 -47.49
CA ILE A 7 -3.01 31.14 -46.36
C ILE A 7 -3.81 30.06 -45.62
N ARG A 8 -4.26 29.02 -46.34
CA ARG A 8 -5.02 27.90 -45.72
C ARG A 8 -4.14 26.95 -44.90
N LEU A 9 -2.84 26.89 -45.18
CA LEU A 9 -1.91 26.03 -44.45
C LEU A 9 -1.50 26.65 -43.10
N VAL A 10 -1.35 27.98 -43.03
CA VAL A 10 -0.97 28.69 -41.79
C VAL A 10 -2.12 28.76 -40.77
N GLY A 11 -3.36 28.87 -41.23
CA GLY A 11 -4.54 28.81 -40.35
C GLY A 11 -4.75 27.45 -39.68
N PHE A 12 -4.30 26.35 -40.33
CA PHE A 12 -4.46 25.00 -39.78
C PHE A 12 -3.40 24.69 -38.71
N VAL A 13 -2.17 25.18 -38.89
CA VAL A 13 -1.06 24.95 -37.94
C VAL A 13 -1.24 25.76 -36.65
N SER A 14 -1.80 26.96 -36.74
CA SER A 14 -2.05 27.82 -35.56
C SER A 14 -3.19 27.30 -34.68
N ALA A 15 -4.25 26.70 -35.26
CA ALA A 15 -5.34 26.08 -34.49
C ALA A 15 -4.92 24.75 -33.82
N LEU A 16 -4.02 23.97 -34.43
CA LEU A 16 -3.48 22.74 -33.83
C LEU A 16 -2.54 23.01 -32.63
N GLY A 17 -1.76 24.09 -32.67
CA GLY A 17 -0.84 24.44 -31.60
C GLY A 17 -1.53 24.87 -30.30
N VAL A 18 -2.66 25.59 -30.39
CA VAL A 18 -3.42 26.05 -29.21
C VAL A 18 -4.28 24.92 -28.62
N SER A 19 -4.73 23.97 -29.44
CA SER A 19 -5.54 22.82 -29.00
C SER A 19 -4.72 21.79 -28.23
N ALA A 20 -3.46 21.55 -28.63
CA ALA A 20 -2.57 20.60 -27.94
C ALA A 20 -2.17 21.10 -26.53
N ALA A 21 -2.04 22.41 -26.35
CA ALA A 21 -1.70 23.00 -25.06
C ALA A 21 -2.85 22.92 -24.04
N LEU A 22 -4.11 23.03 -24.45
CA LEU A 22 -5.25 22.87 -23.54
C LEU A 22 -5.53 21.41 -23.16
N VAL A 23 -5.28 20.44 -24.06
CA VAL A 23 -5.49 19.01 -23.77
C VAL A 23 -4.44 18.48 -22.78
N ALA A 24 -3.22 19.02 -22.79
CA ALA A 24 -2.19 18.67 -21.81
C ALA A 24 -2.47 19.24 -20.40
N ALA A 25 -3.23 20.33 -20.28
CA ALA A 25 -3.61 20.92 -18.99
C ALA A 25 -4.84 20.26 -18.35
N ALA A 26 -5.62 19.48 -19.11
CA ALA A 26 -6.80 18.78 -18.61
C ALA A 26 -6.50 17.34 -18.13
N SER A 27 -5.36 16.75 -18.51
CA SER A 27 -4.98 15.38 -18.13
C SER A 27 -4.25 15.27 -16.78
N SER A 28 -3.98 16.38 -16.10
CA SER A 28 -3.31 16.39 -14.79
C SER A 28 -4.27 16.31 -13.59
N GLY A 29 -5.58 16.22 -13.82
CA GLY A 29 -6.59 16.44 -12.76
C GLY A 29 -7.32 15.22 -12.22
N THR A 30 -7.74 14.26 -13.04
CA THR A 30 -8.65 13.18 -12.59
C THR A 30 -8.49 11.92 -13.41
N GLY A 31 -8.49 10.77 -12.74
CA GLY A 31 -8.20 9.46 -13.30
C GLY A 31 -9.09 9.02 -14.48
N ALA A 32 -8.43 8.36 -15.44
CA ALA A 32 -8.94 7.59 -16.57
C ALA A 32 -9.91 8.28 -17.56
N TYR A 33 -9.57 8.32 -18.85
CA TYR A 33 -10.24 7.59 -19.94
C TYR A 33 -9.60 7.97 -21.28
N PHE A 34 -9.20 6.94 -22.04
CA PHE A 34 -8.63 7.06 -23.38
C PHE A 34 -9.76 7.16 -24.40
N THR A 35 -9.71 8.13 -25.32
CA THR A 35 -10.51 8.09 -26.56
C THR A 35 -9.54 8.19 -27.73
N ASP A 36 -9.43 7.09 -28.47
CA ASP A 36 -8.67 7.03 -29.72
C ASP A 36 -9.51 7.61 -30.87
N SER A 37 -8.85 8.25 -31.84
CA SER A 37 -9.39 8.33 -33.19
C SER A 37 -8.26 8.34 -34.23
N ALA A 38 -8.18 7.27 -35.01
CA ALA A 38 -7.66 7.29 -36.37
C ALA A 38 -8.42 6.28 -37.25
N SER A 39 -8.78 6.68 -38.47
CA SER A 39 -9.45 5.81 -39.45
C SER A 39 -8.43 4.90 -40.12
N GLY A 40 -8.32 3.68 -39.60
CA GLY A 40 -7.38 2.63 -39.96
C GLY A 40 -7.16 1.83 -38.68
N HIS A 41 -7.47 0.52 -38.68
CA HIS A 41 -7.61 -0.22 -37.42
C HIS A 41 -6.38 -0.09 -36.50
N VAL A 42 -6.55 0.71 -35.44
CA VAL A 42 -5.72 0.70 -34.24
C VAL A 42 -6.36 -0.32 -33.30
N SER A 43 -5.82 -1.53 -33.28
CA SER A 43 -6.12 -2.47 -32.21
C SER A 43 -5.06 -2.32 -31.12
N GLY A 44 -5.35 -1.52 -30.11
CA GLY A 44 -4.60 -1.51 -28.85
C GLY A 44 -5.30 -2.41 -27.85
N THR A 45 -4.82 -3.63 -27.66
CA THR A 45 -5.29 -4.46 -26.54
C THR A 45 -4.57 -3.97 -25.28
N SER A 46 -5.30 -3.38 -24.32
CA SER A 46 -4.73 -3.07 -23.01
C SER A 46 -4.16 -4.34 -22.37
N GLY A 47 -2.92 -4.32 -21.91
CA GLY A 47 -2.33 -5.46 -21.19
C GLY A 47 -3.19 -5.82 -19.98
N SER A 48 -3.55 -7.09 -19.82
CA SER A 48 -4.25 -7.57 -18.63
C SER A 48 -3.21 -8.01 -17.59
N LEU A 49 -3.17 -7.33 -16.45
CA LEU A 49 -2.45 -7.81 -15.27
C LEU A 49 -3.36 -8.84 -14.59
N ALA A 50 -2.97 -10.11 -14.65
CA ALA A 50 -3.69 -11.15 -13.94
C ALA A 50 -2.76 -11.74 -12.89
N LEU A 51 -3.22 -11.74 -11.64
CA LEU A 51 -2.49 -12.26 -10.49
C LEU A 51 -2.90 -13.70 -10.19
N SER A 52 -1.98 -14.51 -9.68
CA SER A 52 -2.28 -15.76 -8.99
C SER A 52 -1.64 -15.70 -7.61
N THR A 53 -2.43 -15.92 -6.56
CA THR A 53 -1.98 -15.90 -5.16
C THR A 53 -2.23 -17.24 -4.48
N GLY A 54 -1.41 -17.56 -3.48
CA GLY A 54 -1.65 -18.65 -2.53
C GLY A 54 -2.86 -18.40 -1.61
N PRO A 55 -2.93 -19.04 -0.42
CA PRO A 55 -4.12 -18.97 0.44
C PRO A 55 -4.58 -17.53 0.68
N THR A 56 -5.89 -17.30 0.49
CA THR A 56 -6.54 -15.99 0.58
C THR A 56 -6.88 -15.59 2.03
N ALA A 57 -6.54 -16.46 2.99
CA ALA A 57 -6.70 -16.22 4.41
C ALA A 57 -5.38 -16.51 5.11
N ILE A 58 -4.89 -15.53 5.86
CA ILE A 58 -3.81 -15.69 6.82
C ILE A 58 -4.45 -15.83 8.19
N ASP A 59 -4.27 -16.98 8.82
CA ASP A 59 -4.86 -17.28 10.11
C ASP A 59 -3.77 -17.55 11.14
N PHE A 60 -3.70 -16.67 12.14
CA PHE A 60 -2.82 -16.80 13.30
C PHE A 60 -3.62 -17.24 14.53
N THR A 61 -4.32 -18.36 14.45
CA THR A 61 -4.97 -18.98 15.62
C THR A 61 -3.95 -19.48 16.64
N GLY A 62 -4.30 -19.41 17.94
CA GLY A 62 -3.48 -19.95 19.03
C GLY A 62 -2.12 -19.28 19.19
N LEU A 63 -2.07 -17.95 19.11
CA LEU A 63 -0.88 -17.18 19.47
C LEU A 63 -0.70 -17.18 20.99
N ASN A 64 0.52 -17.42 21.44
CA ASN A 64 0.91 -17.20 22.83
C ASN A 64 1.55 -15.81 22.92
N PRO A 65 1.25 -15.00 23.95
CA PRO A 65 1.93 -13.73 24.16
C PRO A 65 3.46 -13.90 24.15
N GLY A 66 4.14 -13.04 23.39
CA GLY A 66 5.59 -13.09 23.18
C GLY A 66 6.08 -14.13 22.16
N VAL A 67 5.16 -14.87 21.52
CA VAL A 67 5.51 -15.85 20.48
C VAL A 67 4.84 -15.47 19.16
N ASP A 68 5.67 -15.10 18.19
CA ASP A 68 5.23 -14.78 16.83
C ASP A 68 4.92 -16.04 16.02
N LYS A 69 3.99 -15.92 15.07
CA LYS A 69 3.78 -16.91 14.01
C LYS A 69 4.02 -16.28 12.65
N SER A 70 4.51 -17.10 11.73
CA SER A 70 4.82 -16.66 10.36
C SER A 70 4.04 -17.49 9.35
N GLN A 71 3.58 -16.84 8.29
CA GLN A 71 2.94 -17.47 7.14
C GLN A 71 3.53 -16.92 5.85
N LYS A 72 3.66 -17.80 4.86
CA LYS A 72 4.19 -17.47 3.54
C LYS A 72 3.04 -17.19 2.58
N VAL A 73 3.16 -16.10 1.83
CA VAL A 73 2.22 -15.73 0.77
C VAL A 73 2.96 -15.80 -0.56
N ASP A 74 2.54 -16.73 -1.40
CA ASP A 74 3.04 -16.87 -2.77
C ASP A 74 2.21 -16.01 -3.74
N PHE A 75 2.89 -15.39 -4.71
CA PHE A 75 2.26 -14.56 -5.73
C PHE A 75 3.00 -14.66 -7.07
N SER A 76 2.27 -14.48 -8.18
CA SER A 76 2.83 -14.45 -9.52
C SER A 76 1.99 -13.60 -10.48
N VAL A 77 2.65 -13.00 -11.47
CA VAL A 77 1.97 -12.44 -12.64
C VAL A 77 1.72 -13.59 -13.61
N LYS A 78 0.47 -13.79 -14.07
CA LYS A 78 0.13 -14.86 -15.02
C LYS A 78 0.97 -14.75 -16.29
N SER A 79 1.36 -15.90 -16.84
CA SER A 79 2.22 -16.00 -18.03
C SER A 79 1.66 -15.34 -19.30
N GLY A 80 0.35 -15.13 -19.38
CA GLY A 80 -0.31 -14.43 -20.49
C GLY A 80 -0.33 -12.91 -20.38
N SER A 81 0.23 -12.33 -19.31
CA SER A 81 0.33 -10.88 -19.16
C SER A 81 1.44 -10.33 -20.05
N THR A 82 1.26 -9.13 -20.59
CA THR A 82 2.20 -8.52 -21.55
C THR A 82 3.18 -7.54 -20.91
N THR A 83 3.02 -7.25 -19.62
CA THR A 83 3.79 -6.25 -18.89
C THR A 83 4.25 -6.78 -17.54
N ASN A 84 5.41 -6.30 -17.08
CA ASN A 84 5.84 -6.50 -15.70
C ASN A 84 4.90 -5.76 -14.74
N ALA A 85 4.88 -6.17 -13.47
CA ALA A 85 4.05 -5.56 -12.45
C ALA A 85 4.77 -5.32 -11.13
N ASP A 86 4.39 -4.26 -10.44
CA ASP A 86 4.71 -4.08 -9.02
C ASP A 86 3.59 -4.74 -8.20
N ILE A 87 3.99 -5.62 -7.28
CA ILE A 87 3.08 -6.40 -6.44
C ILE A 87 3.09 -5.83 -5.03
N TRP A 88 1.92 -5.49 -4.50
CA TRP A 88 1.71 -4.84 -3.21
C TRP A 88 0.83 -5.69 -2.30
N LEU A 89 1.14 -5.70 -1.01
CA LEU A 89 0.20 -6.06 0.06
C LEU A 89 -0.55 -4.80 0.45
N VAL A 90 -1.87 -4.84 0.40
CA VAL A 90 -2.74 -3.68 0.62
C VAL A 90 -3.77 -3.99 1.69
N PHE A 91 -3.92 -3.07 2.64
CA PHE A 91 -4.96 -3.04 3.65
C PHE A 91 -5.92 -1.90 3.35
N ASP A 92 -7.21 -2.11 3.59
CA ASP A 92 -8.19 -1.04 3.45
C ASP A 92 -8.21 -0.18 4.72
N ALA A 93 -7.57 0.99 4.64
CA ALA A 93 -7.42 1.92 5.75
C ALA A 93 -8.75 2.53 6.24
N SER A 94 -9.84 2.40 5.47
CA SER A 94 -11.16 2.89 5.86
C SER A 94 -11.94 1.91 6.74
N THR A 95 -11.43 0.69 6.93
CA THR A 95 -12.14 -0.37 7.66
C THR A 95 -11.87 -0.32 9.17
N ALA A 96 -12.89 -0.68 9.95
CA ALA A 96 -12.72 -0.87 11.40
C ALA A 96 -11.68 -1.96 11.73
N GLY A 97 -11.53 -2.97 10.86
CA GLY A 97 -10.50 -4.00 11.01
C GLY A 97 -9.08 -3.43 10.95
N TYR A 98 -8.82 -2.48 10.03
CA TYR A 98 -7.55 -1.77 9.97
C TYR A 98 -7.37 -0.83 11.16
N GLY A 99 -8.43 -0.12 11.59
CA GLY A 99 -8.43 0.67 12.82
C GLY A 99 -8.09 -0.17 14.07
N ASN A 100 -8.61 -1.38 14.20
CA ASN A 100 -8.25 -2.28 15.30
C ASN A 100 -6.80 -2.79 15.20
N PHE A 101 -6.25 -2.84 13.98
CA PHE A 101 -4.91 -3.32 13.72
C PHE A 101 -3.84 -2.26 13.94
N THR A 102 -4.10 -0.99 13.58
CA THR A 102 -3.09 0.08 13.59
C THR A 102 -3.46 1.33 14.40
N GLY A 103 -4.70 1.35 14.89
CA GLY A 103 -5.49 2.49 15.35
C GLY A 103 -4.89 3.88 15.26
N ALA A 104 -5.36 4.58 14.25
CA ALA A 104 -5.33 6.02 14.27
C ALA A 104 -6.32 6.58 15.30
N THR A 105 -5.88 7.58 16.06
CA THR A 105 -6.80 8.62 16.54
C THR A 105 -7.20 9.48 15.34
N ASP A 106 -8.46 9.93 15.28
CA ASP A 106 -8.85 10.89 14.25
C ASP A 106 -8.12 12.24 14.42
N ALA A 107 -8.26 13.14 13.45
CA ALA A 107 -7.64 14.48 13.50
C ALA A 107 -8.11 15.35 14.70
N GLY A 108 -9.13 14.92 15.45
CA GLY A 108 -9.64 15.55 16.67
C GLY A 108 -9.22 14.84 17.96
N GLY A 109 -8.41 13.77 17.89
CA GLY A 109 -7.94 13.00 19.05
C GLY A 109 -8.94 11.95 19.54
N THR A 110 -10.01 11.67 18.80
CA THR A 110 -10.97 10.62 19.15
C THR A 110 -10.43 9.26 18.71
N ALA A 111 -10.32 8.33 19.66
CA ALA A 111 -10.07 6.93 19.33
C ALA A 111 -11.28 6.32 18.60
N TYR A 112 -11.03 5.44 17.63
CA TYR A 112 -12.08 4.57 17.09
C TYR A 112 -12.63 3.70 18.23
N ASP A 113 -13.93 3.86 18.51
CA ASP A 113 -14.75 3.13 19.50
C ASP A 113 -14.03 2.59 20.76
N GLY A 114 -13.88 3.46 21.77
CA GLY A 114 -13.67 3.02 23.16
C GLY A 114 -12.27 2.54 23.56
N VAL A 115 -11.27 2.57 22.66
CA VAL A 115 -9.89 2.18 22.99
C VAL A 115 -8.96 3.39 22.96
N THR A 116 -8.69 3.99 24.13
CA THR A 116 -7.65 5.03 24.26
C THR A 116 -6.29 4.42 23.93
N GLY A 117 -5.71 4.74 22.75
CA GLY A 117 -4.45 4.17 22.28
C GLY A 117 -4.59 3.19 21.11
N GLY A 118 -5.13 3.66 20.00
CA GLY A 118 -4.73 3.22 18.66
C GLY A 118 -4.68 1.73 18.31
N GLY A 119 -5.71 0.94 18.62
CA GLY A 119 -5.83 -0.45 18.15
C GLY A 119 -4.83 -1.39 18.84
N LEU A 120 -4.18 -2.29 18.07
CA LEU A 120 -3.20 -3.22 18.63
C LEU A 120 -1.96 -2.52 19.19
N GLY A 121 -1.64 -1.29 18.78
CA GLY A 121 -0.60 -0.44 19.39
C GLY A 121 0.61 -1.22 19.93
N GLN A 122 0.86 -1.05 21.23
CA GLN A 122 1.93 -1.70 22.01
C GLN A 122 1.74 -3.21 22.26
N TYR A 123 0.57 -3.74 21.92
CA TYR A 123 0.16 -5.12 22.13
C TYR A 123 0.38 -5.99 20.89
N GLY A 124 0.67 -5.40 19.73
CA GLY A 124 0.89 -6.11 18.49
C GLY A 124 2.35 -6.08 18.03
N HIS A 125 2.73 -7.14 17.33
CA HIS A 125 3.93 -7.18 16.50
C HIS A 125 3.51 -7.58 15.08
N PHE A 126 3.96 -6.79 14.10
CA PHE A 126 3.78 -7.11 12.69
C PHE A 126 5.10 -6.95 11.95
N LYS A 127 5.42 -7.95 11.15
CA LYS A 127 6.60 -7.96 10.31
C LYS A 127 6.27 -8.55 8.95
N LEU A 128 6.84 -7.94 7.93
CA LEU A 128 6.76 -8.37 6.55
C LEU A 128 8.18 -8.45 6.00
N ALA A 129 8.55 -9.62 5.48
CA ALA A 129 9.78 -9.81 4.72
C ALA A 129 9.44 -10.12 3.27
N SER A 130 9.95 -9.33 2.33
CA SER A 130 9.66 -9.50 0.90
C SER A 130 10.89 -9.25 0.04
N PRO A 131 10.90 -9.72 -1.22
CA PRO A 131 11.99 -9.43 -2.16
C PRO A 131 12.21 -7.94 -2.45
N ALA A 132 11.22 -7.07 -2.24
CA ALA A 132 11.37 -5.63 -2.45
C ALA A 132 11.91 -4.90 -1.21
N GLY A 133 11.77 -5.49 -0.01
CA GLY A 133 12.12 -4.86 1.25
C GLY A 133 11.33 -5.43 2.42
N ASN A 134 11.62 -4.91 3.61
CA ASN A 134 11.03 -5.38 4.86
C ASN A 134 10.29 -4.25 5.59
N PHE A 135 9.27 -4.63 6.36
CA PHE A 135 8.63 -3.79 7.37
C PHE A 135 8.64 -4.55 8.70
N GLU A 136 8.86 -3.88 9.83
CA GLU A 136 8.75 -4.48 11.16
C GLU A 136 8.29 -3.45 12.19
N SER A 137 7.38 -3.81 13.08
CA SER A 137 6.97 -2.95 14.18
C SER A 137 6.43 -3.73 15.38
N TYR A 138 6.89 -3.36 16.57
CA TYR A 138 6.35 -3.76 17.86
C TYR A 138 5.43 -2.70 18.52
N ASN A 139 5.20 -1.59 17.82
CA ASN A 139 4.18 -0.61 18.17
C ASN A 139 3.35 -0.31 16.91
N LEU A 140 2.21 -0.97 16.80
CA LEU A 140 1.32 -0.89 15.65
C LEU A 140 0.48 0.38 15.63
N GLN A 141 0.67 1.31 16.55
CA GLN A 141 -0.01 2.60 16.49
C GLN A 141 0.56 3.46 15.36
N LEU A 142 -0.31 3.99 14.50
CA LEU A 142 0.05 5.04 13.54
C LEU A 142 0.22 6.39 14.26
N PRO A 143 1.27 7.18 13.95
CA PRO A 143 1.43 8.52 14.52
C PRO A 143 0.27 9.45 14.15
N THR A 144 -0.18 9.40 12.89
CA THR A 144 -1.37 10.10 12.40
C THR A 144 -2.13 9.26 11.37
N VAL A 145 -3.40 9.57 11.10
CA VAL A 145 -4.18 8.94 10.01
C VAL A 145 -3.51 9.04 8.64
N ALA A 146 -2.82 10.15 8.36
CA ALA A 146 -2.23 10.41 7.04
C ALA A 146 -1.06 9.47 6.76
N ASP A 147 -0.36 9.05 7.81
CA ASP A 147 0.82 8.17 7.77
C ASP A 147 0.46 6.76 7.28
N ALA A 148 -0.82 6.37 7.30
CA ALA A 148 -1.26 5.14 6.67
C ALA A 148 -0.92 5.09 5.16
N THR A 149 -0.88 6.24 4.48
CA THR A 149 -0.79 6.32 3.00
C THR A 149 0.43 7.10 2.49
N GLN A 150 1.27 7.60 3.39
CA GLN A 150 2.42 8.45 3.04
C GLN A 150 3.68 7.97 3.77
N PRO A 151 4.88 8.35 3.31
CA PRO A 151 6.10 8.15 4.10
C PRO A 151 6.04 8.94 5.40
N TYR A 152 6.56 8.38 6.49
CA TYR A 152 6.59 9.05 7.78
C TYR A 152 7.79 8.63 8.63
N THR A 153 8.08 9.45 9.63
CA THR A 153 9.06 9.18 10.67
C THR A 153 8.45 9.55 12.02
N SER A 154 8.63 8.67 12.99
CA SER A 154 8.18 8.85 14.37
C SER A 154 9.31 8.49 15.32
N THR A 155 9.41 9.18 16.45
CA THR A 155 10.50 9.00 17.41
C THR A 155 9.93 8.78 18.80
N GLY A 156 10.29 7.66 19.39
CA GLY A 156 10.11 7.38 20.81
C GLY A 156 11.42 7.61 21.57
N SER A 157 11.38 7.42 22.88
CA SER A 157 12.58 7.60 23.72
C SER A 157 13.69 6.58 23.42
N ALA A 158 13.34 5.39 22.94
CA ALA A 158 14.27 4.27 22.73
C ALA A 158 14.66 4.03 21.26
N ASN A 159 13.90 4.56 20.30
CA ASN A 159 14.10 4.28 18.88
C ASN A 159 13.42 5.34 17.98
N THR A 160 13.79 5.32 16.71
CA THR A 160 13.08 6.01 15.64
C THR A 160 12.50 4.99 14.68
N CYS A 161 11.24 5.18 14.32
CA CYS A 161 10.56 4.48 13.25
C CYS A 161 10.62 5.32 11.98
N THR A 162 10.97 4.72 10.85
CA THR A 162 10.87 5.41 9.55
C THR A 162 10.29 4.46 8.53
N VAL A 163 9.25 4.90 7.83
CA VAL A 163 8.60 4.16 6.75
C VAL A 163 8.68 4.97 5.47
N ASN A 164 9.19 4.33 4.43
CA ASN A 164 9.37 4.97 3.12
C ASN A 164 8.10 4.87 2.26
N LYS A 165 8.14 5.46 1.06
CA LYS A 165 7.02 5.46 0.10
C LYS A 165 6.59 4.08 -0.42
N TYR A 166 7.36 3.04 -0.14
CA TYR A 166 7.05 1.65 -0.52
C TYR A 166 6.47 0.85 0.66
N GLY A 167 6.24 1.50 1.80
CA GLY A 167 5.79 0.84 3.03
C GLY A 167 6.87 0.04 3.75
N HIS A 168 8.16 0.21 3.38
CA HIS A 168 9.27 -0.48 4.04
C HIS A 168 9.90 0.35 5.15
N GLY A 169 10.54 -0.33 6.09
CA GLY A 169 11.24 0.26 7.22
C GLY A 169 10.66 -0.24 8.54
N GLY A 170 10.26 0.70 9.40
CA GLY A 170 9.70 0.40 10.72
C GLY A 170 10.76 0.42 11.83
N SER A 171 10.54 -0.36 12.88
CA SER A 171 11.50 -0.58 13.96
C SER A 171 11.35 -1.96 14.60
N SER A 172 12.48 -2.64 14.84
CA SER A 172 12.55 -3.94 15.52
C SER A 172 12.70 -3.83 17.05
N THR A 173 12.65 -2.62 17.61
CA THR A 173 12.77 -2.43 19.06
C THR A 173 11.49 -2.88 19.76
N GLN A 174 11.61 -3.85 20.66
CA GLN A 174 10.51 -4.31 21.51
C GLN A 174 10.38 -3.44 22.76
N HIS A 175 9.16 -3.34 23.30
CA HIS A 175 8.95 -2.78 24.62
C HIS A 175 9.76 -3.55 25.66
N THR A 176 10.62 -2.85 26.41
CA THR A 176 11.50 -3.51 27.38
C THR A 176 10.85 -3.58 28.76
N VAL A 177 10.23 -2.49 29.25
CA VAL A 177 9.27 -2.39 30.39
C VAL A 177 8.66 -0.97 30.39
N GLY A 178 7.37 -0.79 30.71
CA GLY A 178 6.74 0.54 30.92
C GLY A 178 5.40 0.76 30.18
N ASP A 179 4.77 1.93 30.35
CA ASP A 179 3.43 2.31 29.83
C ASP A 179 3.34 2.44 28.29
N GLY A 180 4.42 2.04 27.61
CA GLY A 180 4.63 1.91 26.17
C GLY A 180 4.54 3.15 25.32
N THR A 181 4.95 4.26 25.91
CA THR A 181 5.45 5.45 25.22
C THR A 181 6.97 5.40 25.02
N ASP A 182 7.63 4.30 25.40
CA ASP A 182 9.09 4.15 25.34
C ASP A 182 9.60 3.99 23.91
N ILE A 183 8.85 3.28 23.06
CA ILE A 183 9.20 3.06 21.64
C ILE A 183 8.31 3.87 20.69
N ALA A 184 8.88 4.26 19.55
CA ALA A 184 8.23 5.00 18.49
C ALA A 184 6.97 4.28 17.99
N GLU A 185 5.91 5.05 17.79
CA GLU A 185 4.71 4.64 17.05
C GLU A 185 5.10 4.42 15.58
N CYS A 186 4.95 3.21 15.08
CA CYS A 186 5.14 2.92 13.67
C CYS A 186 3.79 2.75 13.00
N GLY A 187 3.02 1.75 13.42
CA GLY A 187 1.83 1.34 12.69
C GLY A 187 2.12 0.72 11.34
N VAL A 188 1.13 0.00 10.81
CA VAL A 188 1.31 -0.74 9.55
C VAL A 188 0.80 0.14 8.41
N PRO A 189 1.65 0.52 7.44
CA PRO A 189 1.18 1.30 6.29
C PRO A 189 0.14 0.52 5.48
N ALA A 190 -0.80 1.23 4.87
CA ALA A 190 -1.91 0.64 4.12
C ALA A 190 -1.46 -0.08 2.85
N ALA A 191 -0.27 0.22 2.33
CA ALA A 191 0.32 -0.48 1.20
C ALA A 191 1.80 -0.75 1.42
N ILE A 192 2.23 -1.99 1.20
CA ILE A 192 3.64 -2.40 1.27
C ILE A 192 4.03 -3.14 0.00
N LEU A 193 5.08 -2.67 -0.67
CA LEU A 193 5.58 -3.30 -1.90
C LEU A 193 6.21 -4.65 -1.56
N LEU A 194 5.74 -5.74 -2.19
CA LEU A 194 6.29 -7.08 -2.03
C LEU A 194 7.38 -7.39 -3.07
N LYS A 195 7.14 -6.95 -4.31
CA LYS A 195 8.08 -7.15 -5.42
C LYS A 195 7.88 -6.08 -6.48
N GLY A 196 8.94 -5.36 -6.80
CA GLY A 196 8.97 -4.47 -7.97
C GLY A 196 9.31 -5.22 -9.26
N ASN A 197 8.71 -4.78 -10.36
CA ASN A 197 9.02 -5.19 -11.72
C ASN A 197 9.01 -6.72 -11.94
N LEU A 198 8.01 -7.42 -11.39
CA LEU A 198 7.85 -8.86 -11.54
C LEU A 198 7.41 -9.19 -12.97
N ALA A 199 8.20 -10.01 -13.67
CA ALA A 199 7.90 -10.42 -15.04
C ALA A 199 6.75 -11.45 -15.12
N PRO A 200 5.99 -11.48 -16.23
CA PRO A 200 4.97 -12.50 -16.48
C PRO A 200 5.53 -13.92 -16.36
N GLY A 201 4.78 -14.81 -15.71
CA GLY A 201 5.16 -16.20 -15.48
C GLY A 201 6.17 -16.43 -14.35
N VAL A 202 6.71 -15.37 -13.74
CA VAL A 202 7.62 -15.49 -12.60
C VAL A 202 6.84 -15.48 -11.29
N ALA A 203 7.14 -16.45 -10.43
CA ALA A 203 6.62 -16.52 -9.07
C ALA A 203 7.59 -15.91 -8.06
N ALA A 204 7.04 -15.33 -7.02
CA ALA A 204 7.75 -14.81 -5.86
C ALA A 204 6.91 -15.03 -4.60
N SER A 205 7.48 -14.72 -3.44
CA SER A 205 6.79 -14.90 -2.16
C SER A 205 7.24 -13.88 -1.13
N ALA A 206 6.35 -13.58 -0.18
CA ALA A 206 6.66 -12.80 1.01
C ALA A 206 6.30 -13.61 2.27
N THR A 207 6.94 -13.29 3.37
CA THR A 207 6.63 -13.86 4.69
C THR A 207 6.02 -12.78 5.55
N ILE A 208 4.83 -13.06 6.08
CA ILE A 208 4.15 -12.22 7.06
C ILE A 208 4.29 -12.88 8.41
N THR A 209 4.74 -12.12 9.39
CA THR A 209 4.89 -12.52 10.77
C THR A 209 3.99 -11.63 11.62
N PHE A 210 3.20 -12.25 12.48
CA PHE A 210 2.33 -11.56 13.41
C PHE A 210 2.44 -12.19 14.79
N GLY A 211 2.40 -11.34 15.80
CA GLY A 211 2.45 -11.75 17.19
C GLY A 211 1.70 -10.78 18.08
N ILE A 212 1.41 -11.27 19.27
CA ILE A 212 0.90 -10.46 20.37
C ILE A 212 2.05 -10.29 21.35
N THR A 213 2.34 -9.06 21.76
CA THR A 213 3.46 -8.78 22.66
C THR A 213 3.18 -9.35 24.06
N GLY A 214 4.23 -9.50 24.87
CA GLY A 214 4.11 -9.99 26.25
C GLY A 214 3.23 -9.13 27.18
N LYS A 215 2.78 -7.95 26.72
CA LYS A 215 1.85 -7.08 27.47
C LYS A 215 0.40 -7.56 27.42
N ALA A 216 0.03 -8.40 26.46
CA ALA A 216 -1.34 -8.89 26.37
C ALA A 216 -1.65 -9.89 27.47
N GLN A 217 -2.70 -9.61 28.25
CA GLN A 217 -3.12 -10.44 29.38
C GLN A 217 -4.30 -11.37 29.04
N THR A 218 -5.03 -11.07 27.96
CA THR A 218 -6.22 -11.83 27.54
C THR A 218 -5.86 -12.92 26.54
N GLN A 219 -6.26 -14.16 26.84
CA GLN A 219 -6.06 -15.31 25.95
C GLN A 219 -7.35 -15.66 25.20
N ASN A 220 -7.24 -16.41 24.10
CA ASN A 220 -8.36 -16.95 23.33
C ASN A 220 -9.38 -15.91 22.82
N THR A 221 -8.92 -14.69 22.55
CA THR A 221 -9.73 -13.60 21.98
C THR A 221 -9.18 -13.22 20.61
N VAL A 222 -10.05 -12.78 19.70
CA VAL A 222 -9.62 -12.20 18.42
C VAL A 222 -9.14 -10.78 18.69
N TRP A 223 -7.83 -10.56 18.61
CA TRP A 223 -7.21 -9.27 18.91
C TRP A 223 -7.25 -8.30 17.72
N ALA A 224 -7.15 -8.82 16.50
CA ALA A 224 -7.38 -8.04 15.28
C ALA A 224 -7.92 -8.96 14.19
N ASN A 225 -8.81 -8.42 13.36
CA ASN A 225 -9.28 -9.05 12.13
C ASN A 225 -9.22 -7.99 11.04
N VAL A 226 -8.11 -7.99 10.29
CA VAL A 226 -7.84 -7.01 9.24
C VAL A 226 -7.85 -7.72 7.89
N GLY A 227 -8.67 -7.21 6.97
CA GLY A 227 -8.68 -7.68 5.58
C GLY A 227 -7.47 -7.15 4.83
N TYR A 228 -6.88 -7.99 3.96
CA TYR A 228 -5.80 -7.58 3.06
C TYR A 228 -6.04 -8.10 1.64
N LYS A 229 -5.39 -7.47 0.68
CA LYS A 229 -5.37 -7.84 -0.74
C LYS A 229 -3.94 -7.84 -1.26
N ILE A 230 -3.68 -8.69 -2.24
CA ILE A 230 -2.46 -8.59 -3.06
C ILE A 230 -2.85 -7.92 -4.37
N VAL A 231 -2.24 -6.78 -4.66
CA VAL A 231 -2.59 -5.94 -5.80
C VAL A 231 -1.40 -5.85 -6.75
N ALA A 232 -1.67 -6.03 -8.05
CA ALA A 232 -0.70 -5.80 -9.11
C ALA A 232 -0.93 -4.42 -9.73
N THR A 233 0.15 -3.68 -9.93
CA THR A 233 0.15 -2.32 -10.49
C THR A 233 1.20 -2.22 -11.59
N GLN A 234 1.15 -1.14 -12.39
CA GLN A 234 2.23 -0.85 -13.33
C GLN A 234 3.54 -0.55 -12.58
N PRO A 235 4.72 -0.87 -13.16
CA PRO A 235 5.99 -0.58 -12.53
C PRO A 235 6.14 0.91 -12.17
N GLY A 236 6.50 1.19 -10.91
CA GLY A 236 6.68 2.53 -10.36
C GLY A 236 5.39 3.21 -9.89
N VAL A 237 4.22 2.56 -10.02
CA VAL A 237 2.93 3.11 -9.62
C VAL A 237 2.47 2.44 -8.32
N ALA A 238 2.36 3.21 -7.25
CA ALA A 238 1.75 2.71 -6.01
C ALA A 238 0.22 2.60 -6.18
N PRO A 239 -0.43 1.65 -5.49
CA PRO A 239 -1.89 1.60 -5.46
C PRO A 239 -2.42 2.88 -4.81
N THR A 240 -3.23 3.67 -5.53
CA THR A 240 -3.91 4.87 -5.02
C THR A 240 -5.41 4.65 -4.86
N GLY A 241 -5.97 4.87 -3.66
CA GLY A 241 -7.40 4.71 -3.40
C GLY A 241 -7.74 4.59 -1.90
N PRO A 242 -8.87 5.15 -1.44
CA PRO A 242 -9.30 5.07 -0.04
C PRO A 242 -9.99 3.74 0.32
N THR A 243 -10.30 2.91 -0.67
CA THR A 243 -11.03 1.63 -0.51
C THR A 243 -10.33 0.58 -1.37
N TRP A 244 -9.89 -0.52 -0.78
CA TRP A 244 -9.18 -1.57 -1.49
C TRP A 244 -9.90 -2.88 -1.42
#